data_AF-A0A955PW92-F1
#
_entry.id   AF-A0A955PW92-F1
#
_cell.length_a   1.000
_cell.length_b   1.000
_cell.length_c   1.000
_cell.angle_alpha   90.00
_cell.angle_beta   90.00
_cell.angle_gamma   90.00
#
_symmetry.space_group_name_H-M   'P 1'
#
loop_
_entity.id
_entity.type
_entity.pdbx_description
1 polymer ?
#
loop_
_entity_poly.entity_id
_entity_poly.type
_entity_poly.pdbx_seq_one_letter_code
_entity_poly.pdbx_strand_id
1 'polypeptide(L)'
;MPRSNRRGIHLPIISLGPFERMDGNPEVISEGQSEEYVTVMRLVLPIDDAEFVPGNYRATHADWDSPLEINLYQIEYSSEDLIFQLGNNFQFGANIQLQNLPFSIFADNRGKYPCFYAVIVFPMRLDDWRRPSQEEIAQKKLTGIFSKDKFLALKVLNNLFSSNSYPADVPPLQYEDITCFVEQYFRKGDPPTNPLYQHLTLLDSRNAFEESIIDYLGDDLWVHVSRFVTKRKGTDINTEADLHEVVTEAIIEVIKHHVENRHWIEPFWNESHKINVAGKRRTIPKQPKKEPSIQPTLSILLSMTLIRLGIHVERETDEGVGLLDFKCLYTTKEAKPLSVMVEFKLAHHKDIEHGLKMQLPAYLTANKSTHGIYLAMWFKDSEEKFFKKPPKRTKIEMITKLKQIAESIQQEKGFIITTEIIDASVRPSASNL
;
A
#
# COMPACT_ATOMS: atom_id res chain seq x y z
N MET A 1 17.15 9.02 -10.67
CA MET A 1 16.32 8.51 -11.81
C MET A 1 15.62 9.72 -12.42
N PRO A 2 15.61 9.93 -13.74
CA PRO A 2 14.94 11.10 -14.31
C PRO A 2 13.45 11.08 -13.93
N ARG A 3 12.99 12.18 -13.30
CA ARG A 3 11.60 12.39 -12.88
C ARG A 3 10.69 12.29 -14.10
N SER A 4 10.18 11.09 -14.40
CA SER A 4 9.26 10.92 -15.51
C SER A 4 7.98 11.66 -15.14
N ASN A 5 7.68 12.73 -15.87
CA ASN A 5 6.51 13.56 -15.65
C ASN A 5 5.27 12.76 -16.11
N ARG A 6 4.83 11.78 -15.29
CA ARG A 6 3.65 10.94 -15.51
C ARG A 6 2.37 11.73 -15.22
N ARG A 7 2.22 12.91 -15.84
CA ARG A 7 1.00 13.72 -15.80
C ARG A 7 0.00 13.13 -16.79
N GLY A 8 -0.67 12.06 -16.39
CA GLY A 8 -1.68 11.41 -17.21
C GLY A 8 -2.75 10.73 -16.37
N ILE A 9 -3.85 11.45 -16.15
CA ILE A 9 -5.15 10.96 -15.64
C ILE A 9 -5.16 10.66 -14.13
N HIS A 10 -5.79 11.57 -13.37
CA HIS A 10 -5.98 11.48 -11.93
C HIS A 10 -6.88 10.30 -11.55
N LEU A 11 -6.40 9.41 -10.66
CA LEU A 11 -7.27 8.51 -9.93
C LEU A 11 -8.35 9.30 -9.16
N PRO A 12 -9.57 8.74 -8.99
CA PRO A 12 -10.39 9.08 -7.84
C PRO A 12 -9.52 8.80 -6.61
N ILE A 13 -9.30 9.84 -5.81
CA ILE A 13 -8.37 9.78 -4.67
C ILE A 13 -8.87 8.66 -3.75
N ILE A 14 -8.21 7.50 -3.75
CA ILE A 14 -8.19 6.69 -2.55
C ILE A 14 -7.32 7.51 -1.61
N SER A 15 -7.94 8.46 -0.91
CA SER A 15 -7.26 9.22 0.13
C SER A 15 -7.14 8.25 1.28
N LEU A 16 -6.14 7.39 1.17
CA LEU A 16 -5.51 6.89 2.38
C LEU A 16 -4.95 8.15 3.02
N GLY A 17 -5.63 8.64 4.06
CA GLY A 17 -5.08 9.71 4.88
C GLY A 17 -3.66 9.32 5.33
N PRO A 18 -2.82 10.29 5.68
CA PRO A 18 -1.49 9.98 6.17
C PRO A 18 -1.59 9.01 7.33
N PHE A 19 -0.64 8.10 7.36
CA PHE A 19 -0.54 7.16 8.45
C PHE A 19 0.39 7.74 9.50
N GLU A 20 -0.14 7.87 10.70
CA GLU A 20 0.56 8.48 11.81
C GLU A 20 0.86 7.43 12.87
N ARG A 21 2.12 7.38 13.34
CA ARG A 21 2.49 6.65 14.54
C ARG A 21 3.09 7.63 15.53
N MET A 22 2.52 7.62 16.72
CA MET A 22 2.93 8.45 17.83
C MET A 22 3.58 7.56 18.90
N ASP A 23 4.71 8.01 19.44
CA ASP A 23 5.37 7.41 20.60
C ASP A 23 5.68 8.52 21.62
N GLY A 24 5.48 8.24 22.91
CA GLY A 24 5.47 9.25 23.97
C GLY A 24 4.11 9.89 24.24
N ASN A 25 4.04 10.80 25.21
CA ASN A 25 2.81 11.49 25.60
C ASN A 25 2.75 12.90 24.99
N PRO A 26 1.85 13.19 24.04
CA PRO A 26 1.71 14.53 23.45
C PRO A 26 1.30 15.60 24.47
N GLU A 27 0.79 15.24 25.65
CA GLU A 27 0.50 16.19 26.73
C GLU A 27 1.78 16.80 27.31
N VAL A 28 2.86 16.02 27.40
CA VAL A 28 4.15 16.45 27.97
C VAL A 28 4.79 17.58 27.17
N ILE A 29 4.59 17.56 25.85
CA ILE A 29 5.02 18.66 25.00
C ILE A 29 4.06 19.83 25.05
N SER A 30 2.79 19.66 25.42
CA SER A 30 1.79 20.72 25.40
C SER A 30 1.79 21.65 26.63
N GLU A 31 2.41 21.23 27.73
CA GLU A 31 2.43 21.97 29.01
C GLU A 31 3.50 23.09 29.08
N GLY A 32 4.57 23.01 28.27
CA GLY A 32 5.67 23.98 28.30
C GLY A 32 5.60 25.08 27.23
N GLN A 33 6.45 26.10 27.40
CA GLN A 33 6.63 27.17 26.40
C GLN A 33 7.39 26.63 25.19
N SER A 34 7.06 27.08 23.97
CA SER A 34 7.66 26.53 22.73
C SER A 34 9.18 26.63 22.71
N GLU A 35 9.76 27.66 23.34
CA GLU A 35 11.19 27.92 23.44
C GLU A 35 11.92 26.95 24.39
N GLU A 36 11.21 26.19 25.21
CA GLU A 36 11.80 25.18 26.10
C GLU A 36 12.13 23.88 25.37
N TYR A 37 11.67 23.74 24.12
CA TYR A 37 11.81 22.52 23.33
C TYR A 37 12.66 22.75 22.08
N VAL A 38 13.04 21.63 21.47
CA VAL A 38 13.69 21.54 20.17
C VAL A 38 12.89 20.54 19.35
N THR A 39 12.50 20.92 18.14
CA THR A 39 11.91 19.99 17.16
C THR A 39 13.00 19.54 16.19
N VAL A 40 13.18 18.23 16.04
CA VAL A 40 14.11 17.63 15.07
C VAL A 40 13.30 16.92 14.00
N MET A 41 13.40 17.41 12.77
CA MET A 41 12.78 16.78 11.61
C MET A 41 13.79 15.93 10.85
N ARG A 42 13.37 14.72 10.46
CA ARG A 42 14.16 13.81 9.64
C ARG A 42 13.41 13.43 8.39
N LEU A 43 14.07 13.58 7.25
CA LEU A 43 13.51 13.34 5.93
C LEU A 43 14.50 12.49 5.12
N VAL A 44 13.98 11.54 4.35
CA VAL A 44 14.74 10.90 3.28
C VAL A 44 14.65 11.80 2.05
N LEU A 45 15.79 12.20 1.48
CA LEU A 45 15.84 13.11 0.35
C LEU A 45 15.76 12.34 -0.99
N PRO A 46 14.83 12.70 -1.90
CA PRO A 46 14.65 12.10 -3.21
C PRO A 46 15.56 12.79 -4.24
N ILE A 47 16.86 12.78 -3.98
CA ILE A 47 17.90 13.40 -4.80
C ILE A 47 18.88 12.33 -5.29
N ASP A 48 19.54 12.59 -6.42
CA ASP A 48 20.50 11.65 -6.99
C ASP A 48 21.90 11.81 -6.33
N ASP A 49 22.73 10.76 -6.36
CA ASP A 49 24.07 10.75 -5.74
C ASP A 49 24.97 11.93 -6.17
N ALA A 50 24.82 12.37 -7.42
CA ALA A 50 25.60 13.50 -7.96
C ALA A 50 25.17 14.87 -7.40
N GLU A 51 23.95 14.95 -6.86
CA GLU A 51 23.34 16.16 -6.29
C GLU A 51 23.58 16.24 -4.77
N PHE A 52 23.97 15.12 -4.14
CA PHE A 52 24.12 15.03 -2.69
C PHE A 52 25.55 15.28 -2.23
N VAL A 53 25.69 16.25 -1.32
CA VAL A 53 26.95 16.54 -0.64
C VAL A 53 26.73 16.44 0.87
N PRO A 54 27.27 15.41 1.54
CA PRO A 54 27.11 15.26 2.98
C PRO A 54 27.88 16.36 3.71
N GLY A 55 27.32 16.85 4.81
CA GLY A 55 27.91 17.93 5.58
C GLY A 55 26.97 18.52 6.62
N ASN A 56 27.52 19.39 7.46
CA ASN A 56 26.76 20.19 8.42
C ASN A 56 26.64 21.60 7.84
N TYR A 57 25.41 22.03 7.63
CA TYR A 57 25.06 23.28 6.99
C TYR A 57 24.25 24.17 7.94
N ARG A 58 24.18 25.45 7.59
CA ARG A 58 23.34 26.43 8.26
C ARG A 58 22.53 27.17 7.22
N ALA A 59 21.23 27.29 7.44
CA ALA A 59 20.35 28.08 6.58
C ALA A 59 19.59 29.11 7.42
N THR A 60 19.43 30.31 6.86
CA THR A 60 18.58 31.34 7.43
C THR A 60 17.14 31.17 6.94
N HIS A 61 16.18 31.52 7.79
CA HIS A 61 14.77 31.55 7.44
C HIS A 61 14.14 32.81 8.04
N ALA A 62 13.18 33.42 7.34
CA ALA A 62 12.65 34.75 7.70
C ALA A 62 12.02 34.81 9.10
N ASP A 63 11.46 33.69 9.57
CA ASP A 63 10.81 33.63 10.89
C ASP A 63 11.78 33.29 12.04
N TRP A 64 13.10 33.19 11.79
CA TRP A 64 14.11 32.89 12.81
C TRP A 64 15.30 33.86 12.75
N ASP A 65 15.62 34.47 13.89
CA ASP A 65 16.78 35.36 14.03
C ASP A 65 18.13 34.62 13.99
N SER A 66 18.12 33.32 14.25
CA SER A 66 19.31 32.46 14.26
C SER A 66 19.28 31.44 13.11
N PRO A 67 20.43 31.14 12.49
CA PRO A 67 20.51 30.08 11.48
C PRO A 67 20.08 28.73 12.04
N LEU A 68 19.32 27.98 11.26
CA LEU A 68 18.92 26.60 11.56
C LEU A 68 20.05 25.64 11.20
N GLU A 69 20.26 24.62 12.03
CA GLU A 69 21.26 23.59 11.78
C GLU A 69 20.66 22.48 10.92
N ILE A 70 21.38 22.12 9.85
CA ILE A 70 20.98 21.10 8.88
C ILE A 70 22.13 20.12 8.73
N ASN A 71 21.92 18.86 9.08
CA ASN A 71 22.90 17.80 8.88
C ASN A 71 22.45 16.91 7.74
N LEU A 72 23.30 16.82 6.71
CA LEU A 72 23.10 15.97 5.55
C LEU A 72 24.08 14.80 5.62
N TYR A 73 23.57 13.57 5.61
CA TYR A 73 24.41 12.38 5.55
C TYR A 73 23.78 11.25 4.74
N GLN A 74 24.64 10.33 4.30
CA GLN A 74 24.26 9.12 3.59
C GLN A 74 24.02 7.99 4.61
N ILE A 75 22.97 7.20 4.40
CA ILE A 75 22.68 6.00 5.17
C ILE A 75 22.97 4.79 4.30
N GLU A 76 23.76 3.85 4.81
CA GLU A 76 24.18 2.66 4.07
C GLU A 76 23.24 1.46 4.27
N TYR A 77 22.54 1.42 5.40
CA TYR A 77 21.75 0.25 5.78
C TYR A 77 20.41 0.63 6.40
N SER A 78 19.42 -0.23 6.20
CA SER A 78 18.08 -0.03 6.79
C SER A 78 18.07 0.03 8.31
N SER A 79 19.05 -0.57 8.99
CA SER A 79 19.22 -0.49 10.45
C SER A 79 19.54 0.91 10.97
N GLU A 80 20.03 1.80 10.11
CA GLU A 80 20.39 3.19 10.44
C GLU A 80 19.27 4.18 10.05
N ASP A 81 18.36 3.77 9.17
CA ASP A 81 17.23 4.55 8.68
C ASP A 81 16.09 4.56 9.71
N LEU A 82 16.00 5.63 10.50
CA LEU A 82 15.00 5.75 11.57
C LEU A 82 13.56 5.69 11.03
N ILE A 83 13.28 6.32 9.88
CA ILE A 83 11.96 6.27 9.24
C ILE A 83 11.59 4.82 8.93
N PHE A 84 12.53 4.05 8.38
CA PHE A 84 12.37 2.64 8.10
C PHE A 84 12.20 1.79 9.36
N GLN A 85 13.02 2.00 10.39
CA GLN A 85 12.92 1.24 11.64
C GLN A 85 11.57 1.46 12.36
N LEU A 86 11.08 2.69 12.37
CA LEU A 86 9.79 3.03 12.97
C LEU A 86 8.62 2.52 12.11
N GLY A 87 8.73 2.66 10.79
CA GLY A 87 7.73 2.23 9.82
C GLY A 87 7.61 0.72 9.65
N ASN A 88 8.69 -0.05 9.89
CA ASN A 88 8.67 -1.51 9.74
C ASN A 88 7.75 -2.20 10.77
N ASN A 89 7.44 -1.53 11.88
CA ASN A 89 6.48 -2.00 12.87
C ASN A 89 5.06 -1.46 12.62
N PHE A 90 4.87 -0.66 11.58
CA PHE A 90 3.59 -0.08 11.24
C PHE A 90 2.69 -1.18 10.67
N GLN A 91 1.72 -1.62 11.47
CA GLN A 91 0.57 -2.35 10.95
C GLN A 91 -0.39 -1.30 10.43
N PHE A 92 -0.42 -1.07 9.11
CA PHE A 92 -1.48 -0.28 8.48
C PHE A 92 -2.82 -0.87 9.00
N GLY A 93 -3.57 -0.07 9.77
CA GLY A 93 -4.52 -0.55 10.78
C GLY A 93 -5.58 -1.56 10.31
N ALA A 94 -6.35 -2.10 11.25
CA ALA A 94 -7.34 -3.19 11.05
C ALA A 94 -8.37 -2.98 9.91
N ASN A 95 -8.49 -1.77 9.36
CA ASN A 95 -9.40 -1.43 8.27
C ASN A 95 -8.72 -1.15 6.92
N ILE A 96 -7.39 -1.24 6.85
CA ILE A 96 -6.64 -0.78 5.69
C ILE A 96 -6.00 -1.97 4.99
N GLN A 97 -6.31 -2.08 3.70
CA GLN A 97 -6.01 -3.16 2.75
C GLN A 97 -4.50 -3.39 2.50
N LEU A 98 -3.60 -2.98 3.40
CA LEU A 98 -2.15 -2.86 3.18
C LEU A 98 -1.27 -3.74 4.09
N GLN A 99 -1.83 -4.51 5.01
CA GLN A 99 -1.05 -5.26 6.01
C GLN A 99 -0.01 -6.25 5.46
N ASN A 100 -0.05 -6.57 4.16
CA ASN A 100 0.85 -7.54 3.54
C ASN A 100 1.87 -6.93 2.58
N LEU A 101 1.88 -5.61 2.41
CA LEU A 101 2.90 -4.92 1.65
C LEU A 101 4.03 -4.46 2.58
N PRO A 102 5.30 -4.75 2.25
CA PRO A 102 6.39 -4.39 3.14
C PRO A 102 6.51 -2.87 3.20
N PHE A 103 6.73 -2.31 4.40
CA PHE A 103 6.89 -0.86 4.62
C PHE A 103 7.89 -0.22 3.64
N SER A 104 8.92 -1.00 3.25
CA SER A 104 9.94 -0.59 2.30
C SER A 104 9.38 0.02 1.03
N ILE A 105 8.21 -0.40 0.53
CA ILE A 105 7.67 0.15 -0.72
C ILE A 105 7.09 1.56 -0.53
N PHE A 106 6.70 1.91 0.70
CA PHE A 106 6.06 3.18 1.04
C PHE A 106 7.07 4.23 1.48
N ALA A 107 8.23 3.81 2.00
CA ALA A 107 9.34 4.71 2.29
C ALA A 107 9.85 5.42 1.01
N ASP A 108 10.30 6.67 1.14
CA ASP A 108 10.77 7.47 0.00
C ASP A 108 11.98 6.84 -0.71
N ASN A 109 12.88 6.16 0.02
CA ASN A 109 13.98 5.40 -0.58
C ASN A 109 13.56 4.05 -1.17
N ARG A 110 12.28 3.66 -1.04
CA ARG A 110 11.76 2.36 -1.51
C ARG A 110 12.52 1.15 -0.96
N GLY A 111 13.14 1.28 0.23
CA GLY A 111 14.02 0.28 0.83
C GLY A 111 15.36 0.08 0.10
N LYS A 112 15.72 0.98 -0.81
CA LYS A 112 17.02 1.01 -1.48
C LYS A 112 18.03 1.77 -0.63
N TYR A 113 19.25 1.25 -0.59
CA TYR A 113 20.39 1.85 0.08
C TYR A 113 21.62 1.80 -0.84
N PRO A 114 22.54 2.78 -0.77
CA PRO A 114 22.49 3.92 0.14
C PRO A 114 21.33 4.90 -0.15
N CYS A 115 20.93 5.66 0.86
CA CYS A 115 19.95 6.74 0.71
C CYS A 115 20.42 8.02 1.41
N PHE A 116 19.82 9.16 1.07
CA PHE A 116 20.23 10.47 1.56
C PHE A 116 19.27 11.00 2.61
N TYR A 117 19.82 11.56 3.68
CA TYR A 117 19.06 12.00 4.83
C TYR A 117 19.31 13.47 5.12
N ALA A 118 18.24 14.19 5.46
CA ALA A 118 18.30 15.50 6.06
C ALA A 118 17.81 15.43 7.51
N VAL A 119 18.58 16.03 8.41
CA VAL A 119 18.18 16.29 9.80
C VAL A 119 18.18 17.79 10.03
N ILE A 120 17.01 18.34 10.34
CA ILE A 120 16.83 19.77 10.56
C ILE A 120 16.46 20.00 12.02
N VAL A 121 17.19 20.88 12.69
CA VAL A 121 16.99 21.20 14.11
C VAL A 121 16.35 22.58 14.23
N PHE A 122 15.10 22.60 14.68
CA PHE A 122 14.36 23.82 15.00
C PHE A 122 14.53 24.15 16.48
N PRO A 123 14.95 25.38 16.84
CA PRO A 123 15.28 25.76 18.21
C PRO A 123 14.05 25.99 19.10
N MET A 124 12.88 25.50 18.69
CA MET A 124 11.60 25.63 19.37
C MET A 124 10.67 24.50 18.93
N ARG A 125 9.58 24.32 19.67
CA ARG A 125 8.47 23.44 19.34
C ARG A 125 7.72 23.95 18.10
N LEU A 126 7.65 23.15 17.04
CA LEU A 126 6.72 23.34 15.92
C LEU A 126 5.42 22.57 16.26
N ASP A 127 4.42 23.17 16.90
CA ASP A 127 3.22 22.44 17.40
C ASP A 127 1.94 22.97 16.75
N ASP A 128 1.87 22.90 15.41
CA ASP A 128 0.67 23.30 14.65
C ASP A 128 -0.11 22.10 14.08
N TRP A 129 0.28 20.86 14.43
CA TRP A 129 -0.39 19.63 13.97
C TRP A 129 -1.84 19.52 14.45
N ARG A 130 -2.27 20.33 15.43
CA ARG A 130 -3.61 20.20 15.99
C ARG A 130 -4.72 20.74 15.07
N ARG A 131 -4.52 21.81 14.26
CA ARG A 131 -5.57 22.40 13.39
C ARG A 131 -5.03 23.33 12.28
N PRO A 132 -4.44 22.84 11.16
CA PRO A 132 -4.26 23.69 9.99
C PRO A 132 -5.62 24.24 9.52
N SER A 133 -5.69 25.52 9.15
CA SER A 133 -6.95 26.09 8.69
C SER A 133 -7.34 25.49 7.32
N GLN A 134 -8.64 25.23 7.11
CA GLN A 134 -9.15 24.69 5.83
C GLN A 134 -8.83 25.62 4.65
N GLU A 135 -8.73 26.93 4.89
CA GLU A 135 -8.32 27.91 3.88
C GLU A 135 -6.86 27.75 3.44
N GLU A 136 -5.93 27.47 4.36
CA GLU A 136 -4.52 27.24 4.02
C GLU A 136 -4.32 25.96 3.20
N ILE A 137 -5.11 24.92 3.48
CA ILE A 137 -5.12 23.67 2.71
C ILE A 137 -5.65 23.94 1.29
N ALA A 138 -6.79 24.64 1.18
CA ALA A 138 -7.45 24.91 -0.10
C ALA A 138 -6.62 25.84 -1.00
N GLN A 139 -5.95 26.86 -0.45
CA GLN A 139 -5.15 27.83 -1.22
C GLN A 139 -3.90 27.20 -1.84
N LYS A 140 -3.29 26.21 -1.17
CA LYS A 140 -2.01 25.63 -1.62
C LYS A 140 -2.15 24.50 -2.63
N LYS A 141 -3.39 24.11 -2.99
CA LYS A 141 -3.70 22.97 -3.89
C LYS A 141 -2.98 21.67 -3.48
N LEU A 142 -2.63 21.55 -2.20
CA LEU A 142 -1.97 20.36 -1.67
C LEU A 142 -2.98 19.22 -1.62
N THR A 143 -2.46 18.03 -1.81
CA THR A 143 -3.29 16.84 -2.02
C THR A 143 -3.16 15.79 -0.91
N GLY A 144 -2.26 16.03 0.06
CA GLY A 144 -2.11 15.29 1.33
C GLY A 144 -2.57 16.12 2.55
N ILE A 145 -2.26 15.66 3.78
CA ILE A 145 -2.49 16.50 4.97
C ILE A 145 -1.41 17.56 4.99
N PHE A 146 -1.81 18.83 4.99
CA PHE A 146 -0.84 19.91 5.13
C PHE A 146 -0.18 19.83 6.51
N SER A 147 1.09 19.41 6.52
CA SER A 147 2.02 19.59 7.62
C SER A 147 2.77 20.91 7.39
N LYS A 148 2.48 21.89 8.24
CA LYS A 148 3.19 23.17 8.26
C LYS A 148 4.69 22.96 8.51
N ASP A 149 5.02 21.96 9.32
CA ASP A 149 6.37 21.64 9.75
C ASP A 149 7.17 21.06 8.59
N LYS A 150 6.59 20.11 7.83
CA LYS A 150 7.15 19.62 6.58
C LYS A 150 7.34 20.75 5.57
N PHE A 151 6.34 21.61 5.40
CA PHE A 151 6.44 22.74 4.48
C PHE A 151 7.59 23.70 4.85
N LEU A 152 7.76 23.96 6.14
CA LEU A 152 8.86 24.76 6.66
C LEU A 152 10.22 24.07 6.45
N ALA A 153 10.33 22.78 6.78
CA ALA A 153 11.53 21.98 6.52
C ALA A 153 11.95 22.04 5.05
N LEU A 154 10.99 21.90 4.13
CA LEU A 154 11.25 22.00 2.69
C LEU A 154 11.71 23.40 2.27
N LYS A 155 11.14 24.47 2.82
CA LYS A 155 11.65 25.84 2.59
C LYS A 155 13.08 26.00 3.04
N VAL A 156 13.41 25.50 4.23
CA VAL A 156 14.75 25.56 4.81
C VAL A 156 15.76 24.80 3.94
N LEU A 157 15.40 23.59 3.47
CA LEU A 157 16.24 22.81 2.54
C LEU A 157 16.39 23.49 1.18
N ASN A 158 15.31 24.01 0.61
CA ASN A 158 15.37 24.71 -0.69
C ASN A 158 16.20 25.99 -0.62
N ASN A 159 16.16 26.72 0.50
CA ASN A 159 17.05 27.86 0.74
C ASN A 159 18.51 27.43 0.81
N LEU A 160 18.81 26.30 1.49
CA LEU A 160 20.16 25.74 1.53
C LEU A 160 20.64 25.38 0.12
N PHE A 161 19.85 24.61 -0.64
CA PHE A 161 20.20 24.14 -1.98
C PHE A 161 20.34 25.26 -3.01
N SER A 162 19.62 26.37 -2.83
CA SER A 162 19.74 27.56 -3.68
C SER A 162 20.89 28.49 -3.24
N SER A 163 21.55 28.22 -2.11
CA SER A 163 22.59 29.08 -1.57
C SER A 163 23.96 28.75 -2.15
N ASN A 164 24.86 29.74 -2.15
CA ASN A 164 26.27 29.53 -2.51
C ASN A 164 27.01 28.60 -1.53
N SER A 165 26.42 28.24 -0.39
CA SER A 165 27.04 27.34 0.59
C SER A 165 26.86 25.86 0.22
N TYR A 166 25.91 25.54 -0.64
CA TYR A 166 25.70 24.20 -1.14
C TYR A 166 26.31 24.07 -2.55
N PRO A 167 27.25 23.14 -2.78
CA PRO A 167 28.09 23.17 -3.98
C PRO A 167 27.48 22.46 -5.20
N ALA A 168 26.32 21.80 -5.06
CA ALA A 168 25.66 21.08 -6.14
C ALA A 168 24.35 21.76 -6.54
N ASP A 169 23.97 21.61 -7.81
CA ASP A 169 22.72 22.12 -8.36
C ASP A 169 21.60 21.10 -8.07
N VAL A 170 20.77 21.40 -7.08
CA VAL A 170 19.64 20.54 -6.67
C VAL A 170 18.35 21.22 -7.07
N PRO A 171 17.48 20.56 -7.86
CA PRO A 171 16.15 21.07 -8.15
C PRO A 171 15.36 21.33 -6.86
N PRO A 172 14.56 22.42 -6.77
CA PRO A 172 13.76 22.69 -5.59
C PRO A 172 12.81 21.53 -5.26
N LEU A 173 12.90 21.04 -4.03
CA LEU A 173 12.01 20.00 -3.50
C LEU A 173 10.58 20.53 -3.40
N GLN A 174 9.64 19.76 -3.94
CA GLN A 174 8.20 20.02 -3.83
C GLN A 174 7.62 19.34 -2.59
N TYR A 175 6.43 19.75 -2.17
CA TYR A 175 5.76 19.15 -1.01
C TYR A 175 5.50 17.65 -1.21
N GLU A 176 5.14 17.27 -2.42
CA GLU A 176 4.85 15.89 -2.80
C GLU A 176 6.09 15.01 -2.96
N ASP A 177 7.30 15.61 -3.04
CA ASP A 177 8.55 14.86 -3.22
C ASP A 177 8.93 14.05 -1.95
N ILE A 178 8.48 14.49 -0.76
CA ILE A 178 8.73 13.79 0.51
C ILE A 178 7.43 13.17 1.01
N THR A 179 7.32 11.85 1.01
CA THR A 179 6.10 11.16 1.42
C THR A 179 6.20 10.61 2.85
N CYS A 180 7.41 10.46 3.39
CA CYS A 180 7.67 9.92 4.72
C CYS A 180 8.63 10.82 5.50
N PHE A 181 8.28 11.18 6.73
CA PHE A 181 9.17 11.96 7.60
C PHE A 181 8.89 11.68 9.08
N VAL A 182 9.88 11.98 9.92
CA VAL A 182 9.78 11.84 11.38
C VAL A 182 10.00 13.19 12.04
N GLU A 183 9.12 13.52 12.97
CA GLU A 183 9.23 14.65 13.88
C GLU A 183 9.57 14.10 15.27
N GLN A 184 10.60 14.66 15.90
CA GLN A 184 10.95 14.34 17.28
C GLN A 184 11.04 15.62 18.10
N TYR A 185 10.54 15.57 19.33
CA TYR A 185 10.51 16.69 20.24
C TYR A 185 11.36 16.38 21.46
N PHE A 186 12.25 17.30 21.81
CA PHE A 186 13.16 17.19 22.94
C PHE A 186 13.02 18.43 23.81
N ARG A 187 13.26 18.32 25.12
CA ARG A 187 13.46 19.48 25.98
C ARG A 187 14.89 20.00 25.80
N LYS A 188 15.08 21.31 25.79
CA LYS A 188 16.42 21.91 25.71
C LYS A 188 17.28 21.47 26.89
N GLY A 189 18.50 21.03 26.58
CA GLY A 189 19.45 20.51 27.57
C GLY A 189 19.34 19.01 27.83
N ASP A 190 18.27 18.35 27.38
CA ASP A 190 18.16 16.90 27.46
C ASP A 190 19.03 16.22 26.37
N PRO A 191 19.50 14.98 26.61
CA PRO A 191 20.21 14.22 25.60
C PRO A 191 19.35 13.97 24.35
N PRO A 192 19.90 14.08 23.13
CA PRO A 192 19.16 13.88 21.88
C PRO A 192 18.79 12.42 21.60
N THR A 193 19.05 11.50 22.52
CA THR A 193 18.81 10.07 22.38
C THR A 193 17.42 9.63 22.82
N ASN A 194 16.67 10.48 23.54
CA ASN A 194 15.37 10.11 24.09
C ASN A 194 14.33 11.23 23.83
N PRO A 195 13.61 11.19 22.69
CA PRO A 195 12.58 12.18 22.42
C PRO A 195 11.43 12.07 23.44
N LEU A 196 10.90 13.21 23.87
CA LEU A 196 9.68 13.27 24.71
C LEU A 196 8.45 12.80 23.95
N TYR A 197 8.45 13.09 22.65
CA TYR A 197 7.40 12.74 21.73
C TYR A 197 8.00 12.53 20.34
N GLN A 198 7.52 11.52 19.64
CA GLN A 198 7.95 11.19 18.29
C GLN A 198 6.73 10.89 17.43
N HIS A 199 6.71 11.49 16.23
CA HIS A 199 5.63 11.36 15.27
C HIS A 199 6.21 10.96 13.91
N LEU A 200 5.80 9.79 13.41
CA LEU A 200 6.10 9.33 12.06
C LEU A 200 4.88 9.58 11.17
N THR A 201 5.05 10.35 10.11
CA THR A 201 4.03 10.60 9.08
C THR A 201 4.41 9.87 7.79
N LEU A 202 3.47 9.13 7.21
CA LEU A 202 3.68 8.32 6.01
C LEU A 202 2.64 8.64 4.92
N LEU A 203 3.06 8.45 3.66
CA LEU A 203 2.23 8.61 2.47
C LEU A 203 1.57 9.99 2.38
N ASP A 204 2.30 11.04 2.77
CA ASP A 204 1.82 12.42 2.76
C ASP A 204 1.87 13.07 1.35
N SER A 205 1.42 12.32 0.34
CA SER A 205 1.13 12.83 -1.00
C SER A 205 0.02 11.99 -1.63
N ARG A 206 -0.82 12.63 -2.45
CA ARG A 206 -2.00 11.99 -3.06
C ARG A 206 -1.70 10.75 -3.87
N ASN A 207 -0.54 10.74 -4.52
CA ASN A 207 -0.13 9.67 -5.41
C ASN A 207 0.93 8.77 -4.77
N ALA A 208 1.47 9.11 -3.58
CA ALA A 208 2.54 8.35 -2.93
C ALA A 208 2.22 6.87 -2.89
N PHE A 209 0.98 6.54 -2.50
CA PHE A 209 0.51 5.17 -2.47
C PHE A 209 0.50 4.53 -3.87
N GLU A 210 -0.16 5.15 -4.85
CA GLU A 210 -0.23 4.62 -6.21
C GLU A 210 1.16 4.43 -6.82
N GLU A 211 2.05 5.42 -6.67
CA GLU A 211 3.42 5.39 -7.17
C GLU A 211 4.25 4.30 -6.50
N SER A 212 4.20 4.18 -5.16
CA SER A 212 4.82 3.08 -4.41
C SER A 212 4.38 1.71 -4.91
N ILE A 213 3.08 1.56 -5.18
CA ILE A 213 2.53 0.32 -5.68
C ILE A 213 2.96 0.07 -7.13
N ILE A 214 2.93 1.09 -8.00
CA ILE A 214 3.38 0.95 -9.39
C ILE A 214 4.85 0.54 -9.43
N ASP A 215 5.71 1.19 -8.64
CA ASP A 215 7.14 0.86 -8.56
C ASP A 215 7.35 -0.58 -8.09
N TYR A 216 6.56 -1.02 -7.11
CA TYR A 216 6.65 -2.37 -6.56
C TYR A 216 6.12 -3.44 -7.53
N LEU A 217 5.04 -3.15 -8.24
CA LEU A 217 4.37 -4.09 -9.14
C LEU A 217 4.94 -4.08 -10.57
N GLY A 218 5.72 -3.05 -10.90
CA GLY A 218 6.33 -2.83 -12.20
C GLY A 218 5.38 -2.18 -13.22
N ASP A 219 5.96 -1.51 -14.21
CA ASP A 219 5.23 -0.77 -15.25
C ASP A 219 4.27 -1.66 -16.06
N ASP A 220 4.55 -2.96 -16.18
CA ASP A 220 3.71 -3.89 -16.93
C ASP A 220 2.30 -4.05 -16.34
N LEU A 221 2.14 -3.97 -15.02
CA LEU A 221 0.80 -3.98 -14.41
C LEU A 221 0.02 -2.75 -14.82
N TRP A 222 0.70 -1.60 -14.81
CA TRP A 222 0.09 -0.34 -15.20
C TRP A 222 -0.37 -0.37 -16.67
N VAL A 223 0.42 -0.98 -17.54
CA VAL A 223 0.06 -1.19 -18.95
C VAL A 223 -1.18 -2.06 -19.08
N HIS A 224 -1.29 -3.17 -18.35
CA HIS A 224 -2.48 -4.03 -18.40
C HIS A 224 -3.71 -3.37 -17.79
N VAL A 225 -3.59 -2.72 -16.64
CA VAL A 225 -4.69 -1.93 -16.04
C VAL A 225 -5.15 -0.84 -17.01
N SER A 226 -4.22 -0.09 -17.61
CA SER A 226 -4.54 0.97 -18.56
C SER A 226 -5.23 0.43 -19.81
N ARG A 227 -4.77 -0.72 -20.34
CA ARG A 227 -5.41 -1.40 -21.48
C ARG A 227 -6.82 -1.87 -21.12
N PHE A 228 -7.01 -2.49 -19.95
CA PHE A 228 -8.30 -2.92 -19.46
C PHE A 228 -9.27 -1.75 -19.30
N VAL A 229 -8.84 -0.67 -18.61
CA VAL A 229 -9.65 0.54 -18.44
C VAL A 229 -9.99 1.19 -19.78
N THR A 230 -9.04 1.23 -20.71
CA THR A 230 -9.27 1.77 -22.06
C THR A 230 -10.27 0.91 -22.84
N LYS A 231 -10.17 -0.42 -22.75
CA LYS A 231 -11.12 -1.37 -23.37
C LYS A 231 -12.55 -1.16 -22.86
N ARG A 232 -12.71 -0.87 -21.56
CA ARG A 232 -14.02 -0.63 -20.92
C ARG A 232 -14.49 0.83 -20.98
N LYS A 233 -13.65 1.75 -21.48
CA LYS A 233 -14.00 3.16 -21.57
C LYS A 233 -15.15 3.34 -22.58
N GLY A 234 -16.28 3.85 -22.09
CA GLY A 234 -17.49 4.06 -22.90
C GLY A 234 -18.46 2.87 -22.90
N THR A 235 -18.15 1.78 -22.20
CA THR A 235 -19.14 0.74 -21.87
C THR A 235 -19.91 1.19 -20.62
N ASP A 236 -21.22 1.34 -20.75
CA ASP A 236 -22.07 1.67 -19.61
C ASP A 236 -22.31 0.45 -18.71
N ILE A 237 -22.28 0.66 -17.40
CA ILE A 237 -22.60 -0.36 -16.38
C ILE A 237 -23.98 0.00 -15.83
N ASN A 238 -25.03 -0.66 -16.31
CA ASN A 238 -26.42 -0.32 -15.97
C ASN A 238 -27.10 -1.39 -15.11
N THR A 239 -26.57 -2.61 -15.15
CA THR A 239 -27.11 -3.77 -14.45
C THR A 239 -26.05 -4.46 -13.61
N GLU A 240 -26.51 -5.26 -12.65
CA GLU A 240 -25.64 -6.09 -11.81
C GLU A 240 -24.84 -7.10 -12.66
N ALA A 241 -25.43 -7.58 -13.77
CA ALA A 241 -24.75 -8.45 -14.73
C ALA A 241 -23.58 -7.73 -15.42
N ASP A 242 -23.76 -6.47 -15.83
CA ASP A 242 -22.69 -5.66 -16.43
C ASP A 242 -21.54 -5.47 -15.42
N LEU A 243 -21.88 -5.13 -14.17
CA LEU A 243 -20.87 -4.98 -13.11
C LEU A 243 -20.13 -6.31 -12.86
N HIS A 244 -20.86 -7.42 -12.80
CA HIS A 244 -20.30 -8.75 -12.61
C HIS A 244 -19.33 -9.13 -13.74
N GLU A 245 -19.69 -8.82 -14.99
CA GLU A 245 -18.82 -9.04 -16.15
C GLU A 245 -17.53 -8.22 -16.05
N VAL A 246 -17.63 -6.93 -15.72
CA VAL A 246 -16.46 -6.04 -15.59
C VAL A 246 -15.52 -6.51 -14.47
N VAL A 247 -16.06 -6.90 -13.31
CA VAL A 247 -15.25 -7.41 -12.18
C VAL A 247 -14.59 -8.74 -12.53
N THR A 248 -15.32 -9.64 -13.20
CA THR A 248 -14.79 -10.93 -13.66
C THR A 248 -13.65 -10.73 -14.66
N GLU A 249 -13.81 -9.84 -15.63
CA GLU A 249 -12.73 -9.54 -16.58
C GLU A 249 -11.52 -8.89 -15.91
N ALA A 250 -11.71 -7.99 -14.93
CA ALA A 250 -10.61 -7.42 -14.17
C ALA A 250 -9.78 -8.51 -13.47
N ILE A 251 -10.45 -9.50 -12.87
CA ILE A 251 -9.80 -10.66 -12.25
C ILE A 251 -9.02 -11.46 -13.29
N ILE A 252 -9.60 -11.74 -14.47
CA ILE A 252 -8.99 -12.61 -15.49
C ILE A 252 -7.87 -11.90 -16.25
N GLU A 253 -8.14 -10.73 -16.82
CA GLU A 253 -7.24 -10.03 -17.74
C GLU A 253 -6.08 -9.35 -17.03
N VAL A 254 -6.28 -8.90 -15.78
CA VAL A 254 -5.26 -8.20 -15.02
C VAL A 254 -4.69 -9.13 -13.95
N ILE A 255 -5.47 -9.49 -12.93
CA ILE A 255 -4.94 -10.15 -11.74
C ILE A 255 -4.36 -11.53 -12.09
N LYS A 256 -5.17 -12.39 -12.71
CA LYS A 256 -4.79 -13.75 -13.10
C LYS A 256 -3.65 -13.74 -14.11
N HIS A 257 -3.65 -12.82 -15.08
CA HIS A 257 -2.52 -12.66 -16.00
C HIS A 257 -1.21 -12.35 -15.25
N HIS A 258 -1.21 -11.42 -14.31
CA HIS A 258 -0.01 -11.06 -13.56
C HIS A 258 0.50 -12.20 -12.66
N VAL A 259 -0.41 -12.89 -11.98
CA VAL A 259 0.00 -14.02 -11.12
C VAL A 259 0.48 -15.20 -11.95
N GLU A 260 -0.27 -15.61 -12.98
CA GLU A 260 0.00 -16.84 -13.72
C GLU A 260 1.03 -16.69 -14.84
N ASN A 261 1.03 -15.57 -15.58
CA ASN A 261 1.87 -15.40 -16.78
C ASN A 261 3.11 -14.57 -16.49
N ARG A 262 3.01 -13.58 -15.60
CA ARG A 262 4.15 -12.75 -15.16
C ARG A 262 4.86 -13.33 -13.93
N HIS A 263 4.39 -14.49 -13.44
CA HIS A 263 4.95 -15.21 -12.30
C HIS A 263 5.04 -14.36 -11.02
N TRP A 264 4.12 -13.41 -10.84
CA TRP A 264 4.11 -12.56 -9.66
C TRP A 264 3.44 -13.27 -8.49
N ILE A 265 4.18 -14.20 -7.89
CA ILE A 265 3.66 -15.10 -6.85
C ILE A 265 4.21 -14.77 -5.45
N GLU A 266 5.28 -13.99 -5.36
CA GLU A 266 5.97 -13.63 -4.11
C GLU A 266 5.03 -13.10 -3.02
N PRO A 267 4.06 -12.21 -3.32
CA PRO A 267 3.16 -11.69 -2.30
C PRO A 267 2.28 -12.77 -1.65
N PHE A 268 2.08 -13.92 -2.30
CA PHE A 268 1.17 -14.98 -1.85
C PHE A 268 1.87 -16.13 -1.13
N TRP A 269 3.20 -16.05 -0.98
CA TRP A 269 4.00 -17.07 -0.33
C TRP A 269 4.90 -16.48 0.77
N ASN A 270 5.13 -17.25 1.82
CA ASN A 270 6.16 -16.95 2.83
C ASN A 270 7.54 -17.36 2.33
N GLU A 271 8.57 -16.59 2.63
CA GLU A 271 9.95 -16.96 2.30
C GLU A 271 10.44 -18.19 3.08
N SER A 272 11.37 -18.93 2.47
CA SER A 272 12.09 -19.98 3.17
C SER A 272 13.02 -19.37 4.22
N HIS A 273 12.99 -19.88 5.44
CA HIS A 273 13.85 -19.40 6.51
C HIS A 273 14.52 -20.56 7.25
N LYS A 274 15.72 -20.31 7.79
CA LYS A 274 16.49 -21.30 8.54
C LYS A 274 16.22 -21.13 10.02
N ILE A 275 15.71 -22.16 10.68
CA ILE A 275 15.53 -22.21 12.12
C ILE A 275 16.53 -23.17 12.75
N ASN A 276 16.95 -22.87 13.98
CA ASN A 276 17.75 -23.79 14.78
C ASN A 276 16.84 -24.56 15.73
N VAL A 277 16.69 -25.87 15.50
CA VAL A 277 15.91 -26.76 16.36
C VAL A 277 16.86 -27.80 16.94
N ALA A 278 17.04 -27.76 18.26
CA ALA A 278 17.94 -28.66 18.99
C ALA A 278 19.38 -28.70 18.43
N GLY A 279 19.95 -27.53 18.12
CA GLY A 279 21.31 -27.39 17.61
C GLY A 279 21.47 -27.72 16.11
N LYS A 280 20.40 -28.16 15.42
CA LYS A 280 20.41 -28.44 13.99
C LYS A 280 19.71 -27.33 13.21
N ARG A 281 20.42 -26.73 12.26
CA ARG A 281 19.83 -25.81 11.27
C ARG A 281 18.89 -26.60 10.36
N ARG A 282 17.61 -26.24 10.35
CA ARG A 282 16.59 -26.75 9.43
C ARG A 282 16.05 -25.59 8.59
N THR A 283 15.94 -25.79 7.28
CA THR A 283 15.27 -24.85 6.40
C THR A 283 13.77 -25.16 6.39
N ILE A 284 12.94 -24.21 6.82
CA ILE A 284 11.50 -24.27 6.58
C ILE A 284 11.28 -23.85 5.13
N PRO A 285 10.63 -24.69 4.30
CA PRO A 285 10.41 -24.36 2.90
C PRO A 285 9.34 -23.28 2.74
N LYS A 286 9.30 -22.70 1.54
CA LYS A 286 8.25 -21.76 1.11
C LYS A 286 6.87 -22.38 1.37
N GLN A 287 5.96 -21.63 1.98
CA GLN A 287 4.57 -22.06 2.21
C GLN A 287 3.61 -20.96 1.74
N PRO A 288 2.43 -21.28 1.20
CA PRO A 288 1.42 -20.29 0.90
C PRO A 288 1.07 -19.46 2.15
N LYS A 289 0.82 -18.17 1.96
CA LYS A 289 0.26 -17.32 3.01
C LYS A 289 -1.17 -17.76 3.34
N LYS A 290 -1.63 -17.44 4.55
CA LYS A 290 -3.03 -17.69 4.96
C LYS A 290 -3.97 -16.71 4.26
N GLU A 291 -5.26 -17.03 4.19
CA GLU A 291 -6.29 -16.19 3.53
C GLU A 291 -6.25 -14.72 3.98
N PRO A 292 -6.24 -14.39 5.29
CA PRO A 292 -6.18 -12.99 5.74
C PRO A 292 -4.91 -12.26 5.29
N SER A 293 -3.82 -13.01 5.05
CA SER A 293 -2.54 -12.47 4.58
C SER A 293 -2.46 -12.34 3.05
N ILE A 294 -3.47 -12.78 2.30
CA ILE A 294 -3.53 -12.67 0.83
C ILE A 294 -4.57 -11.63 0.42
N GLN A 295 -5.70 -11.59 1.13
CA GLN A 295 -6.82 -10.71 0.80
C GLN A 295 -6.43 -9.24 0.61
N PRO A 296 -5.59 -8.61 1.46
CA PRO A 296 -5.10 -7.24 1.24
C PRO A 296 -4.45 -7.03 -0.13
N THR A 297 -3.57 -7.93 -0.57
CA THR A 297 -2.93 -7.84 -1.89
C THR A 297 -3.96 -7.92 -3.02
N LEU A 298 -4.90 -8.86 -2.94
CA LEU A 298 -5.98 -8.98 -3.94
C LEU A 298 -6.87 -7.73 -3.96
N SER A 299 -7.17 -7.18 -2.79
CA SER A 299 -7.96 -5.96 -2.63
C SER A 299 -7.31 -4.78 -3.36
N ILE A 300 -6.00 -4.58 -3.20
CA ILE A 300 -5.27 -3.50 -3.88
C ILE A 300 -5.33 -3.69 -5.39
N LEU A 301 -5.11 -4.91 -5.89
CA LEU A 301 -5.14 -5.18 -7.33
C LEU A 301 -6.53 -4.94 -7.93
N LEU A 302 -7.57 -5.41 -7.24
CA LEU A 302 -8.96 -5.15 -7.61
C LEU A 302 -9.24 -3.63 -7.60
N SER A 303 -8.91 -2.95 -6.50
CA SER A 303 -9.11 -1.50 -6.35
C SER A 303 -8.38 -0.71 -7.44
N MET A 304 -7.10 -0.96 -7.69
CA MET A 304 -6.33 -0.28 -8.73
C MET A 304 -6.93 -0.47 -10.13
N THR A 305 -7.46 -1.66 -10.40
CA THR A 305 -8.04 -2.00 -11.70
C THR A 305 -9.43 -1.37 -11.88
N LEU A 306 -10.26 -1.40 -10.83
CA LEU A 306 -11.68 -1.11 -10.89
C LEU A 306 -12.03 0.35 -10.56
N ILE A 307 -11.24 1.03 -9.71
CA ILE A 307 -11.54 2.40 -9.26
C ILE A 307 -11.60 3.39 -10.42
N ARG A 308 -10.81 3.16 -11.48
CA ARG A 308 -10.79 4.00 -12.69
C ARG A 308 -12.05 3.89 -13.54
N LEU A 309 -12.86 2.87 -13.30
CA LEU A 309 -14.18 2.68 -13.88
C LEU A 309 -15.29 3.18 -12.94
N GLY A 310 -14.94 3.81 -11.80
CA GLY A 310 -15.89 4.25 -10.77
C GLY A 310 -16.41 3.13 -9.88
N ILE A 311 -15.78 1.95 -9.91
CA ILE A 311 -16.16 0.79 -9.11
C ILE A 311 -15.31 0.77 -7.84
N HIS A 312 -15.96 0.81 -6.68
CA HIS A 312 -15.32 0.77 -5.37
C HIS A 312 -15.22 -0.68 -4.87
N VAL A 313 -14.13 -1.02 -4.18
CA VAL A 313 -13.91 -2.36 -3.61
C VAL A 313 -13.76 -2.24 -2.11
N GLU A 314 -14.73 -2.79 -1.37
CA GLU A 314 -14.68 -2.94 0.08
C GLU A 314 -14.22 -4.36 0.44
N ARG A 315 -13.53 -4.51 1.57
CA ARG A 315 -12.96 -5.78 2.05
C ARG A 315 -13.49 -6.09 3.45
N GLU A 316 -13.73 -7.37 3.75
CA GLU A 316 -14.19 -7.83 5.07
C GLU A 316 -15.45 -7.07 5.54
N THR A 317 -16.43 -6.89 4.64
CA THR A 317 -17.68 -6.21 4.97
C THR A 317 -18.56 -7.11 5.82
N ASP A 318 -19.09 -6.58 6.93
CA ASP A 318 -20.08 -7.28 7.74
C ASP A 318 -21.45 -7.19 7.07
N GLU A 319 -21.92 -8.33 6.55
CA GLU A 319 -23.20 -8.44 5.86
C GLU A 319 -24.33 -8.94 6.78
N GLY A 320 -24.10 -8.91 8.11
CA GLY A 320 -25.02 -9.39 9.14
C GLY A 320 -25.13 -10.92 9.26
N VAL A 321 -24.56 -11.65 8.29
CA VAL A 321 -24.49 -13.13 8.26
C VAL A 321 -23.05 -13.65 8.24
N GLY A 322 -22.07 -12.75 8.37
CA GLY A 322 -20.65 -13.04 8.32
C GLY A 322 -19.86 -11.92 7.63
N LEU A 323 -18.54 -12.09 7.59
CA LEU A 323 -17.62 -11.19 6.89
C LEU A 323 -17.44 -11.67 5.45
N LEU A 324 -17.86 -10.86 4.48
CA LEU A 324 -17.64 -11.07 3.06
C LEU A 324 -16.22 -10.63 2.69
N ASP A 325 -15.51 -11.43 1.89
CA ASP A 325 -14.11 -11.13 1.56
C ASP A 325 -13.95 -9.85 0.74
N PHE A 326 -14.71 -9.69 -0.35
CA PHE A 326 -14.79 -8.42 -1.09
C PHE A 326 -16.19 -8.08 -1.59
N LYS A 327 -16.51 -6.79 -1.58
CA LYS A 327 -17.74 -6.22 -2.15
C LYS A 327 -17.38 -5.15 -3.18
N CYS A 328 -17.76 -5.38 -4.43
CA CYS A 328 -17.59 -4.40 -5.51
C CYS A 328 -18.86 -3.58 -5.64
N LEU A 329 -18.77 -2.26 -5.53
CA LEU A 329 -19.88 -1.32 -5.53
C LEU A 329 -19.77 -0.35 -6.71
N TYR A 330 -20.91 -0.08 -7.35
CA TYR A 330 -21.00 0.90 -8.43
C TYR A 330 -22.33 1.64 -8.35
N THR A 331 -22.33 2.93 -8.69
CA THR A 331 -23.57 3.71 -8.81
C THR A 331 -23.76 4.09 -10.27
N THR A 332 -24.87 3.67 -10.87
CA THR A 332 -25.17 3.99 -12.27
C THR A 332 -25.43 5.49 -12.46
N LYS A 333 -25.48 5.94 -13.72
CA LYS A 333 -25.81 7.33 -14.07
C LYS A 333 -27.20 7.75 -13.56
N GLU A 334 -28.11 6.80 -13.42
CA GLU A 334 -29.46 6.96 -12.86
C GLU A 334 -29.49 6.87 -11.32
N ALA A 335 -28.32 6.95 -10.66
CA ALA A 335 -28.16 6.83 -9.22
C ALA A 335 -28.63 5.49 -8.63
N LYS A 336 -28.65 4.42 -9.44
CA LYS A 336 -28.96 3.08 -8.96
C LYS A 336 -27.71 2.42 -8.36
N PRO A 337 -27.74 1.96 -7.10
CA PRO A 337 -26.63 1.20 -6.54
C PRO A 337 -26.63 -0.22 -7.13
N LEU A 338 -25.45 -0.69 -7.54
CA LEU A 338 -25.17 -2.04 -7.98
C LEU A 338 -24.06 -2.61 -7.08
N SER A 339 -24.12 -3.92 -6.83
CA SER A 339 -23.11 -4.61 -6.05
C SER A 339 -22.84 -6.01 -6.57
N VAL A 340 -21.59 -6.44 -6.52
CA VAL A 340 -21.16 -7.82 -6.80
C VAL A 340 -20.30 -8.30 -5.64
N MET A 341 -20.62 -9.48 -5.12
CA MET A 341 -19.91 -10.09 -3.99
C MET A 341 -18.84 -11.04 -4.49
N VAL A 342 -17.65 -10.98 -3.89
CA VAL A 342 -16.54 -11.88 -4.20
C VAL A 342 -16.15 -12.61 -2.92
N GLU A 343 -16.28 -13.94 -2.94
CA GLU A 343 -15.82 -14.81 -1.86
C GLU A 343 -14.50 -15.47 -2.28
N PHE A 344 -13.49 -15.41 -1.42
CA PHE A 344 -12.14 -15.90 -1.65
C PHE A 344 -11.81 -17.12 -0.78
N LYS A 345 -11.19 -18.14 -1.39
CA LYS A 345 -10.64 -19.29 -0.65
C LYS A 345 -9.31 -19.77 -1.22
N LEU A 346 -8.46 -20.36 -0.38
CA LEU A 346 -7.32 -21.14 -0.86
C LEU A 346 -7.82 -22.48 -1.37
N ALA A 347 -7.29 -22.95 -2.49
CA ALA A 347 -7.71 -24.21 -3.10
C ALA A 347 -7.47 -25.45 -2.22
N HIS A 348 -6.62 -25.31 -1.20
CA HIS A 348 -6.31 -26.34 -0.21
C HIS A 348 -7.07 -26.16 1.11
N HIS A 349 -7.94 -25.15 1.22
CA HIS A 349 -8.76 -24.94 2.39
C HIS A 349 -9.81 -26.05 2.50
N LYS A 350 -10.05 -26.55 3.73
CA LYS A 350 -11.01 -27.64 3.98
C LYS A 350 -12.45 -27.25 3.62
N ASP A 351 -12.77 -25.96 3.69
CA ASP A 351 -14.11 -25.41 3.50
C ASP A 351 -14.30 -24.80 2.10
N ILE A 352 -13.46 -25.16 1.12
CA ILE A 352 -13.54 -24.63 -0.25
C ILE A 352 -14.90 -24.90 -0.93
N GLU A 353 -15.57 -26.02 -0.65
CA GLU A 353 -16.92 -26.25 -1.19
C GLU A 353 -18.00 -25.56 -0.34
N HIS A 354 -17.76 -25.40 0.97
CA HIS A 354 -18.69 -24.75 1.88
C HIS A 354 -18.80 -23.24 1.59
N GLY A 355 -17.68 -22.58 1.29
CA GLY A 355 -17.67 -21.18 0.87
C GLY A 355 -18.60 -20.92 -0.32
N LEU A 356 -18.51 -21.77 -1.34
CA LEU A 356 -19.34 -21.66 -2.54
C LEU A 356 -20.81 -22.08 -2.30
N LYS A 357 -21.06 -23.17 -1.57
CA LYS A 357 -22.43 -23.72 -1.39
C LYS A 357 -23.26 -22.94 -0.37
N MET A 358 -22.61 -22.40 0.65
CA MET A 358 -23.27 -21.84 1.83
C MET A 358 -22.95 -20.36 2.02
N GLN A 359 -21.67 -19.98 2.11
CA GLN A 359 -21.28 -18.62 2.49
C GLN A 359 -21.68 -17.60 1.42
N LEU A 360 -21.20 -17.75 0.18
CA LEU A 360 -21.49 -16.80 -0.90
C LEU A 360 -23.00 -16.67 -1.17
N PRO A 361 -23.80 -17.76 -1.30
CA PRO A 361 -25.25 -17.65 -1.41
C PRO A 361 -25.94 -16.95 -0.24
N ALA A 362 -25.44 -17.09 0.99
CA ALA A 362 -25.97 -16.37 2.15
C ALA A 362 -25.72 -14.86 2.03
N TYR A 363 -24.51 -14.45 1.59
CA TYR A 363 -24.19 -13.05 1.34
C TYR A 363 -25.03 -12.43 0.22
N LEU A 364 -25.22 -13.16 -0.89
CA LEU A 364 -26.08 -12.74 -2.00
C LEU A 364 -27.52 -12.51 -1.52
N THR A 365 -28.04 -13.44 -0.70
CA THR A 365 -29.38 -13.31 -0.10
C THR A 365 -29.49 -12.10 0.81
N ALA A 366 -28.53 -11.90 1.71
CA ALA A 366 -28.51 -10.78 2.66
C ALA A 366 -28.48 -9.42 1.95
N ASN A 367 -27.78 -9.34 0.83
CA ASN A 367 -27.64 -8.11 0.04
C ASN A 367 -28.67 -7.93 -1.07
N LYS A 368 -29.60 -8.88 -1.25
CA LYS A 368 -30.54 -8.91 -2.38
C LYS A 368 -29.83 -8.83 -3.74
N SER A 369 -28.64 -9.42 -3.83
CA SER A 369 -27.84 -9.53 -5.05
C SER A 369 -28.05 -10.89 -5.69
N THR A 370 -27.89 -10.95 -7.01
CA THR A 370 -28.06 -12.15 -7.82
C THR A 370 -26.75 -12.66 -8.41
N HIS A 371 -25.69 -11.84 -8.40
CA HIS A 371 -24.41 -12.11 -9.04
C HIS A 371 -23.27 -12.16 -8.02
N GLY A 372 -22.52 -13.26 -8.04
CA GLY A 372 -21.36 -13.43 -7.18
C GLY A 372 -20.17 -14.01 -7.94
N ILE A 373 -18.98 -13.81 -7.38
CA ILE A 373 -17.74 -14.40 -7.89
C ILE A 373 -17.14 -15.25 -6.78
N TYR A 374 -16.81 -16.50 -7.11
CA TYR A 374 -16.10 -17.39 -6.21
C TYR A 374 -14.66 -17.54 -6.68
N LEU A 375 -13.74 -16.89 -5.99
CA LEU A 375 -12.33 -16.82 -6.36
C LEU A 375 -11.52 -17.82 -5.53
N ALA A 376 -10.87 -18.77 -6.18
CA ALA A 376 -9.95 -19.69 -5.52
C ALA A 376 -8.50 -19.42 -5.94
N MET A 377 -7.56 -19.50 -4.99
CA MET A 377 -6.13 -19.45 -5.32
C MET A 377 -5.48 -20.82 -5.18
N TRP A 378 -4.89 -21.28 -6.28
CA TRP A 378 -4.22 -22.57 -6.39
C TRP A 378 -2.73 -22.43 -6.10
N PHE A 379 -2.20 -23.37 -5.33
CA PHE A 379 -0.79 -23.42 -4.96
C PHE A 379 -0.27 -24.84 -5.17
N LYS A 380 0.82 -24.96 -5.91
CA LYS A 380 1.72 -26.11 -5.91
C LYS A 380 3.15 -25.60 -5.92
N ASP A 381 4.08 -26.39 -5.41
CA ASP A 381 5.49 -26.17 -5.70
C ASP A 381 5.93 -27.01 -6.90
N SER A 382 6.95 -26.53 -7.62
CA SER A 382 7.34 -27.02 -8.96
C SER A 382 7.68 -28.52 -9.02
N GLU A 383 8.07 -29.10 -7.88
CA GLU A 383 8.42 -30.52 -7.77
C GLU A 383 7.50 -31.27 -6.79
N GLU A 384 6.42 -30.62 -6.35
CA GLU A 384 5.56 -31.08 -5.26
C GLU A 384 6.35 -31.39 -3.95
N LYS A 385 7.60 -30.97 -3.79
CA LYS A 385 8.46 -31.36 -2.66
C LYS A 385 8.00 -30.75 -1.33
N PHE A 386 7.39 -29.57 -1.35
CA PHE A 386 7.19 -28.73 -0.17
C PHE A 386 5.72 -28.35 0.07
N PHE A 387 4.89 -28.28 -0.97
CA PHE A 387 3.46 -27.98 -0.84
C PHE A 387 2.61 -28.77 -1.84
N LYS A 388 2.00 -29.87 -1.36
CA LYS A 388 1.23 -30.84 -2.17
C LYS A 388 -0.29 -30.67 -2.12
N LYS A 389 -0.83 -29.62 -1.47
CA LYS A 389 -2.28 -29.54 -1.24
C LYS A 389 -3.00 -28.74 -2.33
N PRO A 390 -4.20 -29.15 -2.76
CA PRO A 390 -4.92 -30.37 -2.35
C PRO A 390 -4.33 -31.64 -3.00
N PRO A 391 -4.02 -32.71 -2.22
CA PRO A 391 -3.24 -33.85 -2.71
C PRO A 391 -4.02 -34.82 -3.62
N LYS A 392 -5.35 -34.68 -3.68
CA LYS A 392 -6.26 -35.61 -4.37
C LYS A 392 -6.97 -35.00 -5.58
N ARG A 393 -6.61 -33.77 -5.97
CA ARG A 393 -7.28 -33.08 -7.08
C ARG A 393 -6.25 -32.39 -7.96
N THR A 394 -6.44 -32.48 -9.27
CA THR A 394 -5.76 -31.60 -10.22
C THR A 394 -6.45 -30.23 -10.25
N LYS A 395 -5.76 -29.21 -10.77
CA LYS A 395 -6.36 -27.88 -10.98
C LYS A 395 -7.61 -27.96 -11.85
N ILE A 396 -7.55 -28.76 -12.94
CA ILE A 396 -8.67 -28.96 -13.87
C ILE A 396 -9.87 -29.60 -13.16
N GLU A 397 -9.64 -30.67 -12.38
CA GLU A 397 -10.71 -31.31 -11.61
C GLU A 397 -11.36 -30.35 -10.62
N MET A 398 -10.57 -29.47 -9.97
CA MET A 398 -11.11 -28.45 -9.09
C MET A 398 -11.97 -27.43 -9.83
N ILE A 399 -11.51 -26.93 -10.99
CA ILE A 399 -12.29 -26.01 -11.84
C ILE A 399 -13.62 -26.65 -12.22
N THR A 400 -13.60 -27.88 -12.74
CA THR A 400 -14.81 -28.60 -13.15
C THR A 400 -15.78 -28.79 -11.98
N LYS A 401 -15.25 -29.17 -10.80
CA LYS A 401 -16.06 -29.36 -9.59
C LYS A 401 -16.73 -28.06 -9.14
N LEU A 402 -15.99 -26.95 -9.08
CA LEU A 402 -16.54 -25.66 -8.63
C LEU A 402 -17.60 -25.14 -9.62
N LYS A 403 -17.37 -25.29 -10.94
CA LYS A 403 -18.36 -24.94 -11.96
C LYS A 403 -19.67 -25.74 -11.81
N GLN A 404 -19.58 -27.05 -11.64
CA GLN A 404 -20.77 -27.89 -11.41
C GLN A 404 -21.56 -27.47 -10.17
N ILE A 405 -20.87 -27.07 -9.10
CA ILE A 405 -21.53 -26.56 -7.89
C ILE A 405 -22.24 -25.23 -8.18
N ALA A 406 -21.58 -24.31 -8.88
CA ALA A 406 -22.18 -23.02 -9.25
C ALA A 406 -23.40 -23.19 -10.16
N GLU A 407 -23.36 -24.11 -11.13
CA GLU A 407 -24.50 -24.46 -12.00
C GLU A 407 -25.70 -25.00 -11.20
N SER A 408 -25.45 -25.91 -10.24
CA SER A 408 -26.52 -26.41 -9.34
C SER A 408 -27.11 -25.29 -8.49
N ILE A 409 -26.29 -24.37 -7.96
CA ILE A 409 -26.78 -23.20 -7.22
C ILE A 409 -27.64 -22.30 -8.11
N GLN A 410 -27.26 -22.09 -9.37
CA GLN A 410 -28.05 -21.31 -10.32
C GLN A 410 -29.41 -21.95 -10.57
N GLN A 411 -29.46 -23.27 -10.76
CA GLN A 411 -30.71 -24.01 -10.99
C GLN A 411 -31.63 -24.00 -9.76
N GLU A 412 -31.06 -24.14 -8.56
CA GLU A 412 -31.81 -24.28 -7.32
C GLU A 412 -32.24 -22.93 -6.71
N LYS A 413 -31.38 -21.91 -6.81
CA LYS A 413 -31.54 -20.62 -6.11
C LYS A 413 -31.61 -19.42 -7.04
N GLY A 414 -31.33 -19.58 -8.33
CA GLY A 414 -31.30 -18.49 -9.31
C GLY A 414 -30.08 -17.59 -9.23
N PHE A 415 -29.09 -17.88 -8.38
CA PHE A 415 -27.86 -17.08 -8.28
C PHE A 415 -26.90 -17.37 -9.43
N ILE A 416 -26.37 -16.33 -10.04
CA ILE A 416 -25.36 -16.41 -11.10
C ILE A 416 -23.99 -16.27 -10.42
N ILE A 417 -23.26 -17.38 -10.30
CA ILE A 417 -21.94 -17.38 -9.66
C ILE A 417 -20.88 -17.78 -10.68
N THR A 418 -19.93 -16.89 -10.94
CA THR A 418 -18.74 -17.23 -11.72
C THR A 418 -17.64 -17.73 -10.80
N THR A 419 -17.09 -18.89 -11.12
CA THR A 419 -15.96 -19.48 -10.36
C THR A 419 -14.67 -19.27 -11.12
N GLU A 420 -13.69 -18.62 -10.50
CA GLU A 420 -12.36 -18.44 -11.07
C GLU A 420 -11.26 -19.01 -10.18
N ILE A 421 -10.23 -19.56 -10.82
CA ILE A 421 -9.03 -20.05 -10.13
C ILE A 421 -7.82 -19.27 -10.63
N ILE A 422 -7.05 -18.70 -9.70
CA ILE A 422 -5.73 -18.09 -9.96
C ILE A 422 -4.64 -19.07 -9.53
N ASP A 423 -3.75 -19.44 -10.44
CA ASP A 423 -2.63 -20.34 -10.20
C ASP A 423 -1.36 -19.62 -9.75
N ALA A 424 -1.16 -19.55 -8.44
CA ALA A 424 0.02 -18.98 -7.79
C ALA A 424 1.11 -20.04 -7.52
N SER A 425 1.15 -21.14 -8.27
CA SER A 425 2.17 -22.19 -8.08
C SER A 425 3.59 -21.70 -8.37
N VAL A 426 4.56 -22.19 -7.60
CA VAL A 426 5.99 -22.00 -7.91
C VAL A 426 6.30 -22.79 -9.18
N ARG A 427 6.89 -22.12 -10.17
CA ARG A 427 7.32 -22.72 -11.44
C ARG A 427 8.84 -22.68 -11.52
N PRO A 428 9.49 -23.63 -12.20
CA PRO A 428 10.91 -23.52 -12.50
C PRO A 428 11.19 -22.22 -13.26
N SER A 429 12.30 -21.55 -12.93
CA SER A 429 12.79 -20.43 -13.75
C SER A 429 13.01 -20.91 -15.18
N ALA A 430 12.71 -20.06 -16.17
CA ALA A 430 12.97 -20.34 -17.58
C ALA A 430 14.46 -20.61 -17.86
N SER A 431 15.36 -20.13 -17.00
CA SER A 431 16.80 -20.45 -17.05
C SER A 431 17.15 -21.91 -16.71
N ASN A 432 16.17 -22.68 -16.20
CA ASN A 432 16.33 -24.08 -15.78
C ASN A 432 15.54 -25.05 -16.68
N LEU A 433 14.94 -24.55 -17.77
CA LEU A 433 14.33 -25.32 -18.86
C LEU A 433 15.35 -25.46 -19.99
#